data_AF-A0A931A375-F1
#
_entry.id   AF-A0A931A375-F1
#
_cell.length_a   1.000
_cell.length_b   1.000
_cell.length_c   1.000
_cell.angle_alpha   90.00
_cell.angle_beta   90.00
_cell.angle_gamma   90.00
#
_symmetry.space_group_name_H-M   'P 1'
#
loop_
_entity.id
_entity.type
_entity.pdbx_description
1 polymer ?
#
loop_
_entity_poly.entity_id
_entity_poly.type
_entity_poly.pdbx_seq_one_letter_code
_entity_poly.pdbx_strand_id
1 'polypeptide(L)'
;MSASERFERAAVLGVAVAEETRRLLRRHMAPGEEDDDGTVLVDVPYPDAAVVTALLDVAAECFGERGGSVEETRQAALETLLQLAGFDAESQLNAGAPGPGPGGRGRSDTRR
;
A
#
# COMPACT_ATOMS: atom_id res chain seq x y z
N MET A 1 -3.54 25.44 11.38
CA MET A 1 -3.11 24.06 11.13
C MET A 1 -1.69 23.91 11.65
N SER A 2 -1.47 23.02 12.60
CA SER A 2 -0.15 22.82 13.20
C SER A 2 0.80 22.11 12.24
N ALA A 3 2.10 22.05 12.55
CA ALA A 3 3.04 21.24 11.79
C ALA A 3 2.68 19.74 11.89
N SER A 4 2.30 19.27 13.08
CA SER A 4 1.89 17.88 13.33
C SER A 4 0.69 17.46 12.48
N GLU A 5 -0.36 18.29 12.44
CA GLU A 5 -1.56 18.00 11.62
C GLU A 5 -1.23 17.90 10.12
N ARG A 6 -0.28 18.70 9.63
CA ARG A 6 0.16 18.64 8.23
C ARG A 6 0.91 17.35 7.93
N PHE A 7 1.80 16.92 8.83
CA PHE A 7 2.53 15.66 8.68
C PHE A 7 1.61 14.44 8.74
N GLU A 8 0.64 14.43 9.66
CA GLU A 8 -0.34 13.35 9.77
C GLU A 8 -1.15 13.20 8.47
N ARG A 9 -1.67 14.31 7.93
CA ARG A 9 -2.39 14.29 6.65
C ARG A 9 -1.52 13.85 5.48
N ALA A 10 -0.26 14.28 5.44
CA ALA A 10 0.67 13.85 4.41
C ALA A 10 0.96 12.34 4.48
N ALA A 11 1.11 11.79 5.68
CA ALA A 11 1.31 10.35 5.88
C ALA A 11 0.09 9.54 5.41
N VAL A 12 -1.12 9.95 5.79
CA VAL A 12 -2.36 9.31 5.33
C VAL A 12 -2.49 9.37 3.81
N LEU A 13 -2.17 10.51 3.21
CA LEU A 13 -2.18 10.66 1.75
C LEU A 13 -1.14 9.74 1.09
N GLY A 14 0.05 9.62 1.68
CA GLY A 14 1.11 8.71 1.20
C GLY A 14 0.65 7.25 1.20
N VAL A 15 -0.04 6.80 2.25
CA VAL A 15 -0.61 5.43 2.32
C VAL A 15 -1.70 5.24 1.26
N ALA A 16 -2.59 6.21 1.08
CA ALA A 16 -3.65 6.13 0.07
C ALA A 16 -3.08 6.02 -1.36
N VAL A 17 -2.02 6.79 -1.64
CA VAL A 17 -1.31 6.76 -2.93
C VAL A 17 -0.60 5.42 -3.14
N ALA A 18 0.04 4.89 -2.10
CA ALA A 18 0.66 3.57 -2.11
C ALA A 18 -0.35 2.47 -2.44
N GLU A 19 -1.52 2.48 -1.80
CA GLU A 19 -2.60 1.51 -2.06
C GLU A 19 -3.15 1.60 -3.48
N GLU A 20 -3.37 2.81 -3.99
CA GLU A 20 -3.86 2.96 -5.37
C GLU A 20 -2.79 2.54 -6.38
N THR A 21 -1.51 2.78 -6.11
CA THR A 21 -0.39 2.28 -6.94
C THR A 21 -0.40 0.75 -6.98
N ARG A 22 -0.53 0.10 -5.81
CA ARG A 22 -0.67 -1.37 -5.73
C ARG A 22 -1.88 -1.88 -6.49
N ARG A 23 -3.03 -1.21 -6.36
CA ARG A 23 -4.27 -1.56 -7.07
C ARG A 23 -4.12 -1.43 -8.58
N LEU A 24 -3.44 -0.38 -9.05
CA LEU A 24 -3.16 -0.14 -10.45
C LEU A 24 -2.26 -1.24 -11.02
N LEU A 25 -1.16 -1.59 -10.34
CA LEU A 25 -0.27 -2.66 -10.77
C LEU A 25 -0.99 -4.02 -10.80
N ARG A 26 -1.80 -4.32 -9.78
CA ARG A 26 -2.61 -5.54 -9.75
C ARG A 26 -3.61 -5.66 -10.89
N ARG A 27 -4.10 -4.55 -11.44
CA ARG A 27 -5.00 -4.57 -12.61
C ARG A 27 -4.29 -5.12 -13.85
N HIS A 28 -2.97 -4.90 -13.93
CA HIS A 28 -2.15 -5.25 -15.09
C HIS A 28 -1.35 -6.55 -14.89
N MET A 29 -1.35 -7.11 -13.68
CA MET A 29 -0.77 -8.43 -13.43
C MET A 29 -1.56 -9.52 -14.15
N ALA A 30 -0.96 -10.13 -15.16
CA ALA A 30 -1.45 -11.38 -15.75
C ALA A 30 -1.10 -12.55 -14.81
N PRO A 31 -1.99 -13.54 -14.63
CA PRO A 31 -1.67 -14.72 -13.85
C PRO A 31 -0.62 -15.58 -14.57
N GLY A 32 0.52 -15.82 -13.91
CA GLY A 32 1.50 -16.84 -14.33
C GLY A 32 2.83 -16.32 -14.92
N GLU A 33 3.14 -15.03 -14.80
CA GLU A 33 4.42 -14.45 -15.25
C GLU A 33 5.35 -14.18 -14.05
N GLU A 34 5.72 -15.25 -13.36
CA GLU A 34 6.77 -15.22 -12.34
C GLU A 34 8.03 -15.84 -12.96
N ASP A 35 9.11 -15.05 -13.01
CA ASP A 35 10.41 -15.49 -13.48
C ASP A 35 11.05 -16.48 -12.49
N ASP A 36 12.10 -17.20 -12.90
CA ASP A 36 12.76 -18.23 -12.11
C ASP A 36 13.30 -17.69 -10.76
N ASP A 37 13.58 -16.39 -10.70
CA ASP A 37 14.05 -15.67 -9.50
C ASP A 37 12.91 -15.14 -8.61
N GLY A 38 11.65 -15.48 -8.88
CA GLY A 38 10.47 -14.98 -8.15
C GLY A 38 10.12 -13.53 -8.48
N THR A 39 10.70 -12.98 -9.55
CA THR A 39 10.37 -11.64 -10.04
C THR A 39 9.12 -11.70 -10.90
N VAL A 40 8.13 -10.87 -10.61
CA VAL A 40 6.92 -10.74 -11.44
C VAL A 40 7.12 -9.57 -12.39
N LEU A 41 7.08 -9.85 -13.69
CA LEU A 41 7.03 -8.81 -14.72
C LEU A 41 5.60 -8.29 -14.83
N VAL A 42 5.45 -6.97 -14.87
CA VAL A 42 4.14 -6.32 -14.99
C VAL A 42 4.17 -5.35 -16.16
N ASP A 43 3.54 -5.75 -17.27
CA ASP A 43 3.36 -4.88 -18.42
C ASP A 43 2.22 -3.89 -18.16
N VAL A 44 2.57 -2.63 -17.92
CA VAL A 44 1.61 -1.55 -17.72
C VAL A 44 1.44 -0.78 -19.04
N PRO A 45 0.24 -0.75 -19.66
CA PRO A 45 0.02 0.01 -20.88
C PRO A 45 -0.14 1.52 -20.60
N TYR A 46 0.06 2.35 -21.63
CA TYR A 46 -0.33 3.76 -21.59
C TYR A 46 -1.87 3.89 -21.44
N PRO A 47 -2.39 4.82 -20.61
CA PRO A 47 -1.69 5.91 -19.92
C PRO A 47 -1.13 5.57 -18.54
N ASP A 48 -1.49 4.41 -17.99
CA ASP A 48 -1.19 4.03 -16.61
C ASP A 48 0.31 3.98 -16.34
N ALA A 49 1.11 3.55 -17.32
CA ALA A 49 2.58 3.55 -17.22
C ALA A 49 3.16 4.95 -16.95
N ALA A 50 2.64 5.98 -17.62
CA ALA A 50 3.13 7.34 -17.43
C ALA A 50 2.84 7.86 -16.02
N VAL A 51 1.70 7.47 -15.45
CA VAL A 51 1.32 7.83 -14.08
C VAL A 51 2.23 7.13 -13.08
N VAL A 52 2.46 5.82 -13.23
CA VAL A 52 3.34 5.04 -12.36
C VAL A 52 4.77 5.57 -12.42
N THR A 53 5.32 5.81 -13.61
CA THR A 53 6.69 6.35 -13.76
C THR A 53 6.83 7.71 -13.08
N ALA A 54 5.91 8.65 -13.34
CA ALA A 54 5.97 9.97 -12.72
C ALA A 54 5.91 9.90 -11.19
N LEU A 55 5.12 8.98 -10.65
CA LEU A 55 5.01 8.75 -9.22
C LEU A 55 6.30 8.18 -8.62
N LEU A 56 6.90 7.20 -9.29
CA LEU A 56 8.17 6.60 -8.86
C LEU A 56 9.33 7.59 -8.94
N ASP A 57 9.35 8.48 -9.93
CA ASP A 57 10.34 9.54 -10.04
C ASP A 57 10.28 10.49 -8.83
N VAL A 58 9.08 10.96 -8.48
CA VAL A 58 8.89 11.82 -7.30
C VAL A 58 9.23 11.07 -6.01
N ALA A 59 8.84 9.80 -5.89
CA ALA A 59 9.15 8.98 -4.72
C ALA A 59 10.66 8.73 -4.59
N ALA A 60 11.36 8.48 -5.70
CA ALA A 60 12.81 8.32 -5.75
C ALA A 60 13.54 9.58 -5.23
N GLU A 61 13.09 10.77 -5.65
CA GLU A 61 13.61 12.04 -5.11
C GLU A 61 13.40 12.16 -3.59
N CYS A 62 12.28 11.63 -3.06
CA CYS A 62 11.97 11.70 -1.63
C CYS A 62 12.78 10.70 -0.79
N PHE A 63 13.03 9.50 -1.30
CA PHE A 63 13.69 8.41 -0.56
C PHE A 63 15.21 8.34 -0.77
N GLY A 64 15.75 9.11 -1.72
CA GLY A 64 17.19 9.19 -2.02
C GLY A 64 17.69 8.07 -2.95
N GLU A 65 18.87 8.27 -3.55
CA GLU A 65 19.49 7.32 -4.48
C GLU A 65 19.77 5.97 -3.79
N ARG A 66 18.98 4.95 -4.15
CA ARG A 66 19.20 3.54 -3.81
C ARG A 66 19.44 2.77 -5.11
N GLY A 67 20.61 2.91 -5.70
CA GLY A 67 20.97 2.18 -6.92
C GLY A 67 22.11 2.82 -7.69
N GLY A 68 22.73 2.05 -8.59
CA GLY A 68 23.68 2.55 -9.58
C GLY A 68 22.98 3.11 -10.84
N SER A 69 21.65 2.97 -10.93
CA SER A 69 20.83 3.40 -12.07
C SER A 69 19.47 3.97 -11.68
N VAL A 70 18.83 4.67 -12.62
CA VAL A 70 17.48 5.24 -12.47
C VAL A 70 16.44 4.14 -12.22
N GLU A 71 16.56 3.01 -12.90
CA GLU A 71 15.60 1.91 -12.79
C GLU A 71 15.66 1.22 -11.43
N GLU A 72 16.87 0.99 -10.90
CA GLU A 72 17.06 0.46 -9.54
C GLU A 72 16.48 1.40 -8.49
N THR A 73 16.64 2.73 -8.68
CA THR A 73 16.09 3.72 -7.75
C THR A 73 14.57 3.74 -7.79
N ARG A 74 13.97 3.65 -8.97
CA ARG A 74 12.51 3.53 -9.14
C ARG A 74 11.99 2.24 -8.50
N GLN A 75 12.70 1.13 -8.67
CA GLN A 75 12.34 -0.16 -8.08
C GLN A 75 12.38 -0.09 -6.54
N ALA A 76 13.39 0.55 -5.96
CA ALA A 76 13.48 0.74 -4.52
C ALA A 76 12.38 1.68 -3.96
N ALA A 77 11.99 2.70 -4.74
CA ALA A 77 10.84 3.55 -4.42
C ALA A 77 9.52 2.77 -4.48
N LEU A 78 9.35 1.93 -5.50
CA LEU A 78 8.19 1.06 -5.63
C LEU A 78 8.09 0.08 -4.46
N GLU A 79 9.19 -0.57 -4.07
CA GLU A 79 9.21 -1.48 -2.92
C GLU A 79 8.73 -0.76 -1.65
N THR A 80 9.22 0.45 -1.41
CA THR A 80 8.80 1.26 -0.25
C THR A 80 7.30 1.59 -0.30
N LEU A 81 6.76 1.92 -1.47
CA LEU A 81 5.32 2.14 -1.65
C LEU A 81 4.51 0.86 -1.42
N LEU A 82 4.96 -0.28 -1.94
CA LEU A 82 4.26 -1.55 -1.72
C LEU A 82 4.30 -2.00 -0.26
N GLN A 83 5.40 -1.73 0.46
CA GLN A 83 5.47 -1.90 1.91
C GLN A 83 4.45 -1.01 2.61
N LEU A 84 4.34 0.28 2.23
CA LEU A 84 3.33 1.21 2.77
C LEU A 84 1.88 0.78 2.48
N ALA A 85 1.61 0.21 1.30
CA ALA A 85 0.34 -0.44 0.96
C ALA A 85 0.15 -1.82 1.64
N GLY A 86 1.19 -2.34 2.29
CA GLY A 86 1.11 -3.50 3.16
C GLY A 86 0.70 -3.14 4.58
N PHE A 87 0.88 -1.88 4.99
CA PHE A 87 0.61 -1.46 6.36
C PHE A 87 -0.83 -1.73 6.76
N ASP A 88 -1.85 -1.61 5.91
CA ASP A 88 -3.24 -1.81 6.35
C ASP A 88 -3.54 -3.26 6.84
N ALA A 89 -2.77 -4.26 6.40
CA ALA A 89 -2.91 -5.65 6.86
C ALA A 89 -2.22 -5.92 8.21
N GLU A 90 -1.23 -5.12 8.59
CA GLU A 90 -0.45 -5.27 9.83
C GLU A 90 -0.58 -4.06 10.79
N SER A 91 -1.30 -3.01 10.40
CA SER A 91 -1.33 -1.72 11.09
C SER A 91 -2.29 -1.74 12.28
N GLN A 92 -1.67 -1.66 13.45
CA GLN A 92 -2.31 -1.44 14.74
C GLN A 92 -2.95 -0.04 14.87
N LEU A 93 -2.84 0.83 13.85
CA LEU A 93 -3.41 2.19 13.87
C LEU A 93 -4.95 2.19 13.71
N ASN A 94 -5.53 1.16 13.09
CA ASN A 94 -6.98 1.00 12.95
C ASN A 94 -7.63 0.18 14.09
N ALA A 95 -6.86 -0.28 15.08
CA ALA A 95 -7.36 -1.08 16.21
C ALA A 95 -8.17 -0.27 17.25
N GLY A 96 -8.34 1.04 17.05
CA GLY A 96 -8.99 1.96 17.98
C GLY A 96 -10.51 2.12 17.82
N ALA A 97 -11.16 1.44 16.88
CA ALA A 97 -12.62 1.49 16.76
C ALA A 97 -13.26 0.41 17.67
N PRO A 98 -14.05 0.78 18.69
CA PRO A 98 -14.78 -0.21 19.47
C PRO A 98 -15.83 -0.85 18.55
N GLY A 99 -15.57 -2.10 18.13
CA GLY A 99 -16.55 -2.89 17.39
C GLY A 99 -17.87 -3.02 18.18
N PRO A 100 -19.01 -3.20 17.50
CA PRO A 100 -20.28 -3.40 18.18
C PRO A 100 -20.18 -4.66 19.02
N GLY A 101 -20.27 -4.51 20.35
CA GLY A 101 -20.19 -5.61 21.30
C GLY A 101 -21.14 -6.75 20.92
N PRO A 102 -20.76 -8.02 21.11
CA PRO A 102 -21.63 -9.13 20.78
C PRO A 102 -22.87 -9.05 21.66
N GLY A 103 -24.02 -8.89 21.00
CA GLY A 103 -25.33 -8.85 21.62
C GLY A 103 -25.54 -10.02 22.57
N GLY A 104 -26.18 -9.71 23.69
CA GLY A 104 -26.53 -10.68 24.73
C GLY A 104 -27.26 -11.87 24.15
N ARG A 105 -26.66 -13.05 24.28
CA ARG A 105 -27.36 -14.32 24.11
C ARG A 105 -27.98 -14.71 25.45
N GLY A 106 -29.30 -14.87 25.40
CA GLY A 106 -30.16 -15.22 26.51
C GLY A 106 -29.70 -16.46 27.26
N ARG A 107 -29.80 -16.36 28.58
CA ARG A 107 -29.54 -17.43 29.54
C ARG A 107 -30.75 -18.35 29.56
N SER A 108 -30.58 -19.57 29.06
CA SER A 108 -31.56 -20.65 29.13
C SER A 108 -31.64 -21.16 30.58
N ASP A 109 -32.66 -20.74 31.32
CA ASP A 109 -33.03 -21.36 32.60
C ASP A 109 -33.91 -22.58 32.34
N THR A 110 -33.31 -23.77 32.42
CA THR A 110 -34.03 -25.04 32.53
C THR A 110 -34.62 -25.17 33.93
N ARG A 111 -35.95 -24.99 34.04
CA ARG A 111 -36.75 -25.52 35.16
C ARG A 111 -37.56 -26.72 34.70
N ARG A 112 -37.21 -27.91 35.19
CA ARG A 112 -38.16 -28.91 35.69
C ARG A 112 -37.44 -30.00 36.46
#